data_AF-X1R3M9-F1
#
_entry.id   AF-X1R3M9-F1
#
_cell.length_a   1.000
_cell.length_b   1.000
_cell.length_c   1.000
_cell.angle_alpha   90.00
_cell.angle_beta   90.00
_cell.angle_gamma   90.00
#
_symmetry.space_group_name_H-M   'P 1'
#
loop_
_entity.id
_entity.type
_entity.pdbx_description
1 polymer ?
#
loop_
_entity_poly.entity_id
_entity_poly.type
_entity_poly.pdbx_seq_one_letter_code
_entity_poly.pdbx_strand_id
1 'polypeptide(L)' 'MVNVSLLEISKFPILKKNSLVIAQHYKKEKAIENLNNLRLFNQRRYGECFLSFYEYVNI' A
#
# COMPACT_ATOMS: atom_id res chain seq x y z
N MET A 1 7.28 8.44 -4.10
CA MET A 1 7.01 7.57 -5.27
C MET A 1 5.98 6.51 -4.94
N VAL A 2 6.02 5.93 -3.72
CA VAL A 2 5.13 4.83 -3.29
C VAL A 2 3.65 5.09 -3.50
N ASN A 3 3.14 6.28 -3.16
CA ASN A 3 1.71 6.59 -3.28
C ASN A 3 1.22 6.63 -4.74
N VAL A 4 2.05 7.11 -5.67
CA VAL A 4 1.71 7.11 -7.10
C VAL A 4 1.65 5.68 -7.62
N SER A 5 2.62 4.84 -7.26
CA SER A 5 2.63 3.43 -7.64
C SER A 5 1.42 2.66 -7.07
N LEU A 6 1.09 2.88 -5.80
CA LEU A 6 -0.10 2.29 -5.16
C LEU A 6 -1.38 2.76 -5.84
N LEU A 7 -1.47 4.05 -6.19
CA LEU A 7 -2.62 4.61 -6.89
C LEU A 7 -2.82 3.97 -8.26
N GLU A 8 -1.76 3.82 -9.05
CA GLU A 8 -1.88 3.16 -10.35
C GLU A 8 -2.28 1.69 -10.20
N ILE A 9 -1.65 0.94 -9.29
CA ILE A 9 -2.01 -0.47 -9.02
C ILE A 9 -3.49 -0.61 -8.63
N SER A 10 -4.01 0.30 -7.80
CA SER A 10 -5.40 0.28 -7.33
C SER A 10 -6.44 0.42 -8.44
N LYS A 11 -6.07 1.02 -9.58
CA LYS A 11 -6.96 1.26 -10.73
C LYS A 11 -7.13 0.03 -11.62
N PHE A 12 -6.18 -0.91 -11.60
CA PHE A 12 -6.23 -2.08 -12.46
C PHE A 12 -6.87 -3.28 -11.75
N PRO A 13 -7.61 -4.13 -12.48
CA PRO A 13 -8.22 -5.35 -11.92
C PRO A 13 -7.18 -6.49 -11.73
N ILE A 14 -5.96 -6.14 -11.30
CA ILE A 14 -4.88 -7.09 -11.03
C ILE A 14 -4.91 -7.64 -9.60
N LEU A 15 -5.62 -6.95 -8.71
CA LEU A 15 -5.77 -7.34 -7.30
C LEU A 15 -7.01 -8.22 -7.14
N LYS A 16 -6.79 -9.44 -6.64
CA LYS A 16 -7.87 -10.37 -6.28
C LYS A 16 -8.45 -10.02 -4.90
N LYS A 17 -9.67 -10.47 -4.64
CA LYS A 17 -10.26 -10.44 -3.28
C LYS A 17 -9.31 -11.12 -2.28
N ASN A 18 -9.14 -10.53 -1.10
CA ASN A 18 -8.21 -10.97 -0.05
C ASN A 18 -6.73 -10.98 -0.45
N SER A 19 -6.35 -10.21 -1.48
CA SER A 19 -4.93 -10.02 -1.81
C SER A 19 -4.25 -9.08 -0.81
N LEU A 20 -2.95 -9.28 -0.68
CA LEU A 20 -2.05 -8.47 0.14
C LEU A 20 -1.13 -7.68 -0.77
N VAL A 21 -1.06 -6.37 -0.58
CA VAL A 21 -0.07 -5.51 -1.23
C VAL A 21 0.94 -5.08 -0.18
N ILE A 22 2.23 -5.31 -0.47
CA ILE A 22 3.33 -4.92 0.42
C ILE A 22 4.17 -3.90 -0.33
N ALA A 23 4.32 -2.70 0.25
CA ALA A 23 5.15 -1.64 -0.31
C ALA A 23 6.35 -1.38 0.60
N GLN A 24 7.55 -1.50 0.05
CA GLN A 24 8.77 -1.03 0.68
C GLN A 24 9.08 0.40 0.22
N HIS A 25 9.30 1.31 1.14
CA HIS A 25 9.64 2.70 0.81
C HIS A 25 10.49 3.35 1.91
N TYR A 26 11.16 4.46 1.58
CA TYR A 26 11.92 5.24 2.55
C TYR A 26 11.01 5.98 3.52
N LYS A 27 11.48 6.23 4.75
CA LYS A 27 10.76 6.96 5.82
C LYS A 27 10.25 8.34 5.44
N LYS A 28 10.94 9.01 4.49
CA LYS A 28 10.54 10.33 3.97
C LYS A 28 9.23 10.27 3.18
N GLU A 29 8.87 9.10 2.65
CA GLU A 29 7.64 8.89 1.92
C GLU A 29 6.57 8.40 2.89
N LYS A 30 5.61 9.26 3.24
CA LYS A 30 4.45 8.83 4.04
C LYS A 30 3.47 8.05 3.15
N ALA A 31 3.24 6.80 3.51
CA ALA A 31 2.26 5.93 2.87
C ALA A 31 0.84 6.37 3.26
N ILE A 32 -0.07 6.46 2.29
CA ILE A 32 -1.46 6.87 2.52
C ILE A 32 -2.24 5.72 3.16
N GLU A 33 -3.07 6.01 4.17
CA GLU A 33 -3.82 4.98 4.91
C GLU A 33 -4.94 4.35 4.08
N ASN A 34 -5.75 5.16 3.39
CA ASN A 34 -6.85 4.70 2.54
C ASN A 34 -6.64 5.23 1.12
N LEU A 35 -6.50 4.31 0.16
CA LEU A 35 -6.24 4.65 -1.23
C LEU A 35 -7.11 3.76 -2.13
N ASN A 36 -8.22 4.32 -2.62
CA ASN A 36 -9.24 3.57 -3.37
C ASN A 36 -9.64 2.28 -2.64
N ASN A 37 -9.41 1.14 -3.30
CA ASN A 37 -9.68 -0.21 -2.81
C ASN A 37 -8.50 -0.81 -2.00
N LEU A 38 -7.56 0.00 -1.53
CA LEU A 38 -6.46 -0.41 -0.66
C LEU A 38 -6.55 0.28 0.69
N ARG A 39 -6.49 -0.51 1.77
CA ARG A 39 -6.43 -0.02 3.15
C ARG A 39 -5.16 -0.49 3.85
N LEU A 40 -4.38 0.45 4.37
CA LEU A 40 -3.21 0.18 5.19
C LEU A 40 -3.69 -0.40 6.53
N PHE A 41 -3.26 -1.63 6.86
CA PHE A 41 -3.61 -2.27 8.14
C PHE A 41 -2.39 -2.51 9.03
N ASN A 42 -1.18 -2.44 8.47
CA ASN A 42 0.05 -2.57 9.25
C ASN A 42 1.20 -1.81 8.58
N GLN A 43 2.11 -1.29 9.39
CA GLN A 43 3.34 -0.69 8.92
C GLN A 43 4.48 -1.01 9.91
N ARG A 44 5.63 -1.42 9.38
CA ARG A 44 6.81 -1.79 10.17
C ARG A 44 8.04 -1.04 9.69
N ARG A 45 8.84 -0.53 10.62
CA ARG A 45 10.08 0.21 10.33
C ARG A 45 11.29 -0.72 10.41
N TYR A 46 12.16 -0.62 9.41
CA TYR A 46 13.44 -1.31 9.33
C TYR A 46 14.52 -0.31 8.93
N GLY A 47 15.19 0.29 9.92
CA GLY A 47 16.16 1.37 9.72
C GLY A 47 15.53 2.60 9.08
N GLU A 48 15.95 2.91 7.85
CA GLU A 48 15.47 4.04 7.05
C GLU A 48 14.28 3.70 6.15
N CYS A 49 13.86 2.44 6.12
CA CYS A 49 12.77 1.94 5.30
C CYS A 49 11.56 1.55 6.13
N PHE A 50 10.39 1.60 5.51
CA PHE A 50 9.15 1.03 6.01
C PHE A 50 8.66 -0.07 5.07
N LEU A 51 8.05 -1.09 5.66
CA LEU A 51 7.16 -2.03 4.99
C LEU A 51 5.73 -1.67 5.36
N SER A 52 4.94 -1.30 4.36
CA SER A 52 3.53 -0.93 4.50
C SER A 52 2.66 -2.04 3.90
N PHE A 53 1.73 -2.56 4.68
CA PHE A 53 0.89 -3.71 4.34
C PHE A 53 -0.55 -3.23 4.11
N TYR A 54 -1.03 -3.47 2.90
CA TYR A 54 -2.35 -3.06 2.44
C TYR A 54 -3.21 -4.28 2.14
N GLU A 55 -4.46 -4.25 2.60
CA GLU A 55 -5.49 -5.20 2.21
C GLU A 55 -6.37 -4.61 1.10
N TYR A 56 -6.85 -5.47 0.21
CA TYR A 56 -7.86 -5.10 -0.77
C TYR A 56 -9.25 -5.01 -0.11
N VAL A 57 -9.82 -3.81 -0.11
CA VAL A 57 -11.19 -3.55 0.35
C VAL A 57 -12.11 -3.41 -0.86
N ASN A 58 -13.12 -4.28 -0.96
CA ASN A 58 -14.14 -4.18 -1.99
C ASN A 58 -15.12 -3.08 -1.54
N ILE A 59 -15.08 -1.92 -2.19
CA ILE A 59 -16.02 -0.81 -1.98
C ILE A 59 -17.23 -1.00 -2.88
#